data_AF-A0A6I4RH79-F1
#
_entry.id   AF-A0A6I4RH79-F1
#
_cell.length_a   1.000
_cell.length_b   1.000
_cell.length_c   1.000
_cell.angle_alpha   90.00
_cell.angle_beta   90.00
_cell.angle_gamma   90.00
#
_symmetry.space_group_name_H-M   'P 1'
#
loop_
_entity.id
_entity.type
_entity.pdbx_description
1 polymer ?
#
loop_
_entity_poly.entity_id
_entity_poly.type
_entity_poly.pdbx_seq_one_letter_code
_entity_poly.pdbx_strand_id
1 'polypeptide(L)'
;MKKTYITLATVAALSAVVATAPVAHATVEKKLDIAQEVKPALTKPVQLQQDLVNAVKYLGNGTEAQSKLEKNLPNLETALKTAKEGAETAVKNAEDTAKNNLKPFETAVKTAEDAVKAENDKIATENKNIADAEAKIKELSLVSGLTAAEQKTQVEAQERIISTAKTAIETSESLLEGLNNKVTDAKEKLEEAKADQAKTVEAVKKAEAKKVAEKQKLVDEAKNDIAEWKEANKQLKDKVEAAKLALIKDGLTDAQLQALVKEAQEQVAKDQAMAATPVYRLYNAGLKVHLYTTDANEYAVLGARGWNQEGVAFNSASEGTPVYRLYNSALKVHLYTTDANEYAVLGQRGWTQEGVAFRSVKEGKPVYRLYNKGLKKHLYTTDANEYAVLGQRGWTQEGVAFNSAN
;
A
#
# COMPACT_ATOMS: atom_id res chain seq x y z
N MET A 1 51.89 -9.49 -33.39
CA MET A 1 51.90 -10.84 -34.03
C MET A 1 50.91 -11.70 -33.25
N LYS A 2 49.83 -12.31 -33.74
CA LYS A 2 49.22 -12.51 -35.05
C LYS A 2 47.70 -12.29 -34.90
N LYS A 3 47.07 -11.71 -35.92
CA LYS A 3 45.62 -11.67 -36.14
C LYS A 3 45.13 -13.07 -36.53
N THR A 4 43.92 -13.45 -36.12
CA THR A 4 43.15 -14.45 -36.85
C THR A 4 41.69 -14.00 -36.90
N TYR A 5 41.32 -13.53 -38.09
CA TYR A 5 39.95 -13.31 -38.54
C TYR A 5 39.42 -14.64 -39.08
N ILE A 6 38.18 -15.01 -38.76
CA ILE A 6 37.37 -15.87 -39.62
C ILE A 6 36.00 -15.20 -39.77
N THR A 7 35.78 -14.64 -40.94
CA THR A 7 34.49 -14.32 -41.52
C THR A 7 33.95 -15.55 -42.24
N LEU A 8 32.67 -15.86 -42.07
CA LEU A 8 31.90 -16.66 -43.02
C LEU A 8 30.47 -16.13 -43.04
N ALA A 9 30.02 -15.81 -44.25
CA ALA A 9 28.80 -15.09 -44.54
C ALA A 9 27.67 -16.03 -44.99
N THR A 10 26.44 -15.55 -44.78
CA THR A 10 25.18 -15.78 -45.54
C THR A 10 24.55 -17.18 -45.57
N VAL A 11 23.25 -17.25 -45.21
CA VAL A 11 22.08 -17.36 -46.13
C VAL A 11 20.78 -17.16 -45.32
N ALA A 12 19.82 -16.43 -45.89
CA ALA A 12 18.50 -16.14 -45.35
C ALA A 12 17.51 -17.31 -45.52
N ALA A 13 16.56 -17.45 -44.59
CA ALA A 13 15.25 -18.06 -44.86
C ALA A 13 14.17 -17.57 -43.86
N LEU A 14 13.01 -17.32 -44.44
CA LEU A 14 11.74 -16.84 -43.90
C LEU A 14 11.10 -17.76 -42.85
N SER A 15 10.29 -17.13 -41.98
CA SER A 15 9.01 -17.61 -41.43
C SER A 15 8.98 -18.84 -40.51
N ALA A 16 8.66 -18.59 -39.23
CA ALA A 16 7.61 -19.31 -38.52
C ALA A 16 7.11 -18.49 -37.30
N VAL A 17 5.87 -18.01 -37.42
CA VAL A 17 5.01 -17.64 -36.28
C VAL A 17 4.69 -18.90 -35.49
N VAL A 18 4.87 -18.87 -34.16
CA VAL A 18 3.99 -19.59 -33.22
C VAL A 18 3.73 -18.69 -32.02
N ALA A 19 2.47 -18.27 -31.91
CA ALA A 19 1.89 -17.59 -30.78
C ALA A 19 1.76 -18.53 -29.56
N THR A 20 1.75 -17.96 -28.35
CA THR A 20 0.76 -18.31 -27.32
C THR A 20 0.63 -17.15 -26.32
N ALA A 21 -0.46 -16.40 -26.42
CA ALA A 21 -1.13 -15.85 -25.24
C ALA A 21 -2.08 -16.94 -24.71
N PRO A 22 -2.15 -17.16 -23.39
CA PRO A 22 -3.47 -17.37 -22.79
C PRO A 22 -3.50 -16.91 -21.32
N VAL A 23 -3.67 -15.61 -21.06
CA VAL A 23 -4.13 -15.13 -19.73
C VAL A 23 -5.22 -14.07 -19.86
N ALA A 24 -5.21 -13.27 -20.94
CA ALA A 24 -6.26 -12.27 -21.18
C ALA A 24 -7.65 -12.86 -21.53
N HIS A 25 -7.72 -14.06 -22.15
CA HIS A 25 -8.99 -14.63 -22.61
C HIS A 25 -9.90 -15.08 -21.46
N ALA A 26 -9.33 -15.68 -20.41
CA ALA A 26 -10.12 -16.19 -19.28
C ALA A 26 -10.74 -15.07 -18.43
N THR A 27 -10.08 -13.92 -18.31
CA THR A 27 -10.61 -12.76 -17.58
C THR A 27 -11.72 -12.04 -18.37
N VAL A 28 -11.54 -11.91 -19.70
CA VAL A 28 -12.56 -11.35 -20.60
C VAL A 28 -13.78 -12.27 -20.67
N GLU A 29 -13.60 -13.59 -20.73
CA GLU A 29 -14.69 -14.57 -20.66
C GLU A 29 -15.43 -14.53 -19.32
N LYS A 30 -14.72 -14.41 -18.19
CA LYS A 30 -15.38 -14.23 -16.88
C LYS A 30 -16.17 -12.92 -16.78
N LYS A 31 -15.67 -11.82 -17.37
CA LYS A 31 -16.41 -10.55 -17.47
C LYS A 31 -17.63 -10.68 -18.40
N LEU A 32 -17.53 -11.50 -19.44
CA LEU A 32 -18.62 -11.85 -20.34
C LEU A 32 -19.66 -12.78 -19.68
N ASP A 33 -19.24 -13.71 -18.83
CA ASP A 33 -20.10 -14.63 -18.08
C ASP A 33 -20.84 -13.93 -16.93
N ILE A 34 -20.20 -12.96 -16.25
CA ILE A 34 -20.89 -12.06 -15.31
C ILE A 34 -21.99 -11.28 -16.03
N ALA A 35 -21.83 -11.02 -17.33
CA ALA A 35 -22.87 -10.40 -18.12
C ALA A 35 -23.98 -11.39 -18.50
N GLN A 36 -23.70 -12.66 -18.80
CA GLN A 36 -24.67 -13.58 -19.41
C GLN A 36 -25.39 -14.51 -18.40
N GLU A 37 -26.72 -14.40 -18.25
CA GLU A 37 -27.57 -15.35 -17.50
C GLU A 37 -28.26 -16.39 -18.41
N VAL A 38 -28.44 -17.62 -17.91
CA VAL A 38 -28.87 -18.85 -18.63
C VAL A 38 -30.37 -18.86 -18.97
N LYS A 39 -30.74 -19.26 -20.21
CA LYS A 39 -32.12 -19.24 -20.75
C LYS A 39 -32.75 -20.63 -20.98
N PRO A 40 -34.09 -20.77 -20.85
CA PRO A 40 -34.89 -21.89 -21.40
C PRO A 40 -35.28 -21.69 -22.88
N ALA A 41 -35.72 -22.76 -23.56
CA ALA A 41 -35.93 -22.80 -25.02
C ALA A 41 -37.17 -22.02 -25.50
N LEU A 42 -36.96 -21.02 -26.37
CA LEU A 42 -37.97 -20.15 -26.99
C LEU A 42 -38.10 -20.42 -28.50
N THR A 43 -39.18 -19.97 -29.14
CA THR A 43 -39.34 -19.98 -30.60
C THR A 43 -38.32 -19.05 -31.28
N LYS A 44 -37.88 -19.36 -32.51
CA LYS A 44 -36.77 -18.65 -33.19
C LYS A 44 -36.92 -17.11 -33.24
N PRO A 45 -38.10 -16.53 -33.57
CA PRO A 45 -38.28 -15.06 -33.57
C PRO A 45 -38.22 -14.45 -32.16
N VAL A 46 -38.79 -15.14 -31.17
CA VAL A 46 -38.77 -14.70 -29.76
C VAL A 46 -37.36 -14.81 -29.18
N GLN A 47 -36.60 -15.83 -29.59
CA GLN A 47 -35.21 -16.00 -29.21
C GLN A 47 -34.34 -14.86 -29.73
N LEU A 48 -34.49 -14.49 -31.01
CA LEU A 48 -33.72 -13.39 -31.62
C LEU A 48 -34.01 -12.03 -30.95
N GLN A 49 -35.27 -11.77 -30.60
CA GLN A 49 -35.66 -10.56 -29.87
C GLN A 49 -35.06 -10.54 -28.46
N GLN A 50 -35.11 -11.66 -27.74
CA GLN A 50 -34.49 -11.79 -26.42
C GLN A 50 -32.96 -11.70 -26.48
N ASP A 51 -32.32 -12.16 -27.56
CA ASP A 51 -30.87 -12.05 -27.74
C ASP A 51 -30.45 -10.59 -27.94
N LEU A 52 -31.23 -9.80 -28.70
CA LEU A 52 -31.01 -8.36 -28.82
C LEU A 52 -31.20 -7.64 -27.48
N VAL A 53 -32.29 -7.90 -26.76
CA VAL A 53 -32.57 -7.29 -25.45
C VAL A 53 -31.44 -7.59 -24.46
N ASN A 54 -30.98 -8.84 -24.39
CA ASN A 54 -29.86 -9.22 -23.54
C ASN A 54 -28.55 -8.54 -23.94
N ALA A 55 -28.23 -8.50 -25.24
CA ALA A 55 -27.02 -7.83 -25.72
C ALA A 55 -26.99 -6.33 -25.36
N VAL A 56 -28.13 -5.65 -25.50
CA VAL A 56 -28.30 -4.24 -25.09
C VAL A 56 -28.14 -4.09 -23.58
N LYS A 57 -28.71 -5.00 -22.78
CA LYS A 57 -28.57 -5.01 -21.33
C LYS A 57 -27.11 -5.17 -20.89
N TYR A 58 -26.40 -6.11 -21.49
CA TYR A 58 -24.99 -6.39 -21.17
C TYR A 58 -24.09 -5.23 -21.55
N LEU A 59 -24.32 -4.62 -22.73
CA LEU A 59 -23.58 -3.43 -23.14
C LEU A 59 -23.81 -2.27 -22.16
N GLY A 60 -25.06 -2.01 -21.76
CA GLY A 60 -25.39 -0.95 -20.81
C GLY A 60 -24.70 -1.13 -19.45
N ASN A 61 -24.74 -2.34 -18.89
CA ASN A 61 -24.06 -2.67 -17.64
C ASN A 61 -22.53 -2.53 -17.76
N GLY A 62 -21.94 -3.01 -18.86
CA GLY A 62 -20.50 -2.89 -19.10
C GLY A 62 -20.03 -1.45 -19.29
N THR A 63 -20.83 -0.60 -19.93
CA THR A 63 -20.52 0.84 -20.08
C THR A 63 -20.55 1.58 -18.74
N GLU A 64 -21.48 1.24 -17.85
CA GLU A 64 -21.54 1.83 -16.50
C GLU A 64 -20.37 1.35 -15.63
N ALA A 65 -20.02 0.06 -15.69
CA ALA A 65 -18.85 -0.48 -15.00
C ALA A 65 -17.55 0.23 -15.44
N GLN A 66 -17.37 0.41 -16.74
CA GLN A 66 -16.25 1.18 -17.29
C GLN A 66 -16.28 2.64 -16.79
N SER A 67 -17.44 3.31 -16.85
CA SER A 67 -17.58 4.71 -16.43
C SER A 67 -17.23 4.92 -14.95
N LYS A 68 -17.66 4.02 -14.07
CA LYS A 68 -17.32 4.07 -12.63
C LYS A 68 -15.81 3.99 -12.40
N LEU A 69 -15.12 3.09 -13.11
CA LEU A 69 -13.67 2.96 -13.03
C LEU A 69 -12.94 4.20 -13.56
N GLU A 70 -13.38 4.73 -14.72
CA GLU A 70 -12.81 5.94 -15.32
C GLU A 70 -13.01 7.17 -14.43
N LYS A 71 -14.16 7.30 -13.76
CA LYS A 71 -14.42 8.38 -12.78
C LYS A 71 -13.56 8.26 -11.53
N ASN A 72 -13.20 7.04 -11.11
CA ASN A 72 -12.39 6.81 -9.92
C ASN A 72 -10.88 6.92 -10.17
N LEU A 73 -10.41 6.68 -11.40
CA LEU A 73 -9.00 6.70 -11.76
C LEU A 73 -8.27 8.01 -11.34
N PRO A 74 -8.83 9.22 -11.55
CA PRO A 74 -8.20 10.46 -11.09
C PRO A 74 -7.98 10.53 -9.57
N ASN A 75 -8.88 9.92 -8.77
CA ASN A 75 -8.71 9.86 -7.32
C ASN A 75 -7.53 8.97 -6.92
N LEU A 76 -7.36 7.84 -7.61
CA LEU A 76 -6.22 6.94 -7.39
C LEU A 76 -4.90 7.60 -7.82
N GLU A 77 -4.89 8.30 -8.96
CA GLU A 77 -3.71 9.04 -9.43
C GLU A 77 -3.34 10.19 -8.49
N THR A 78 -4.34 10.89 -7.95
CA THR A 78 -4.14 11.92 -6.91
C THR A 78 -3.56 11.30 -5.64
N ALA A 79 -4.09 10.18 -5.17
CA ALA A 79 -3.56 9.48 -4.00
C ALA A 79 -2.11 9.00 -4.19
N LEU A 80 -1.77 8.51 -5.39
CA LEU A 80 -0.39 8.16 -5.75
C LEU A 80 0.53 9.38 -5.75
N LYS A 81 0.08 10.51 -6.31
CA LYS A 81 0.84 11.77 -6.28
C LYS A 81 1.12 12.23 -4.85
N THR A 82 0.09 12.28 -4.01
CA THR A 82 0.22 12.64 -2.59
C THR A 82 1.15 11.68 -1.85
N ALA A 83 1.11 10.38 -2.14
CA ALA A 83 2.02 9.41 -1.55
C ALA A 83 3.48 9.65 -1.96
N LYS A 84 3.75 10.02 -3.22
CA LYS A 84 5.10 10.36 -3.69
C LYS A 84 5.64 11.62 -3.02
N GLU A 85 4.84 12.69 -2.99
CA GLU A 85 5.21 13.96 -2.32
C GLU A 85 5.44 13.77 -0.81
N GLY A 86 4.59 12.96 -0.16
CA GLY A 86 4.74 12.58 1.24
C GLY A 86 6.02 11.78 1.50
N ALA A 87 6.35 10.83 0.62
CA ALA A 87 7.57 10.03 0.72
C ALA A 87 8.83 10.91 0.59
N GLU A 88 8.89 11.81 -0.38
CA GLU A 88 9.99 12.76 -0.55
C GLU A 88 10.19 13.63 0.69
N THR A 89 9.09 14.15 1.24
CA THR A 89 9.11 14.97 2.45
C THR A 89 9.61 14.17 3.66
N ALA A 90 9.13 12.93 3.84
CA ALA A 90 9.54 12.07 4.95
C ALA A 90 11.02 11.69 4.88
N VAL A 91 11.52 11.37 3.68
CA VAL A 91 12.95 11.06 3.46
C VAL A 91 13.82 12.28 3.76
N LYS A 92 13.43 13.46 3.27
CA LYS A 92 14.16 14.70 3.56
C LYS A 92 14.22 15.00 5.06
N ASN A 93 13.09 14.87 5.75
CA ASN A 93 13.05 15.07 7.20
C ASN A 93 13.96 14.08 7.94
N ALA A 94 13.99 12.82 7.51
CA ALA A 94 14.88 11.81 8.09
C ALA A 94 16.37 12.14 7.86
N GLU A 95 16.74 12.61 6.66
CA GLU A 95 18.10 13.05 6.33
C GLU A 95 18.51 14.29 7.15
N ASP A 96 17.61 15.27 7.31
CA ASP A 96 17.85 16.46 8.13
C ASP A 96 18.00 16.10 9.63
N THR A 97 17.17 15.19 10.14
CA THR A 97 17.30 14.66 11.51
C THR A 97 18.62 13.92 11.69
N ALA A 98 18.99 13.05 10.75
CA ALA A 98 20.26 12.34 10.77
C ALA A 98 21.46 13.30 10.85
N LYS A 99 21.46 14.34 10.00
CA LYS A 99 22.50 15.37 10.00
C LYS A 99 22.58 16.11 11.33
N ASN A 100 21.43 16.46 11.93
CA ASN A 100 21.41 17.12 13.22
C ASN A 100 21.93 16.23 14.36
N ASN A 101 21.63 14.94 14.32
CA ASN A 101 22.11 13.97 15.30
C ASN A 101 23.62 13.71 15.24
N LEU A 102 24.27 13.98 14.11
CA LEU A 102 25.73 13.82 13.94
C LEU A 102 26.53 15.02 14.49
N LYS A 103 25.95 16.21 14.58
CA LYS A 103 26.63 17.43 15.04
C LYS A 103 27.36 17.29 16.39
N PRO A 104 26.81 16.64 17.42
CA PRO A 104 27.53 16.46 18.69
C PRO A 104 28.80 15.62 18.55
N PHE A 105 28.78 14.59 17.69
CA PHE A 105 29.93 13.72 17.43
C PHE A 105 31.01 14.46 16.64
N GLU A 106 30.62 15.22 15.61
CA GLU A 106 31.53 16.08 14.85
C GLU A 106 32.21 17.12 15.77
N THR A 107 31.44 17.69 16.71
CA THR A 107 31.95 18.64 17.71
C THR A 107 32.94 17.98 18.67
N ALA A 108 32.66 16.74 19.10
CA ALA A 108 33.55 15.98 19.98
C ALA A 108 34.89 15.65 19.30
N VAL A 109 34.87 15.24 18.04
CA VAL A 109 36.10 15.01 17.24
C VAL A 109 36.91 16.30 17.17
N LYS A 110 36.28 17.40 16.77
CA LYS A 110 36.95 18.70 16.65
C LYS A 110 37.58 19.13 17.99
N THR A 111 36.85 18.99 19.09
CA THR A 111 37.34 19.36 20.42
C THR A 111 38.55 18.50 20.84
N ALA A 112 38.55 17.21 20.52
CA ALA A 112 39.68 16.34 20.80
C ALA A 112 40.92 16.70 19.94
N GLU A 113 40.72 17.00 18.65
CA GLU A 113 41.79 17.43 17.74
C GLU A 113 42.38 18.79 18.16
N ASP A 114 41.52 19.74 18.55
CA ASP A 114 41.94 21.05 19.05
C ASP A 114 42.78 20.92 20.34
N ALA A 115 42.46 19.96 21.21
CA ALA A 115 43.24 19.69 22.42
C ALA A 115 44.64 19.12 22.10
N VAL A 116 44.75 18.19 21.15
CA VAL A 116 46.04 17.68 20.66
C VAL A 116 46.86 18.81 20.05
N LYS A 117 46.22 19.66 19.24
CA LYS A 117 46.89 20.82 18.63
C LYS A 117 47.42 21.78 19.69
N ALA A 118 46.62 22.10 20.71
CA ALA A 118 47.03 23.00 21.78
C ALA A 118 48.27 22.48 22.53
N GLU A 119 48.37 21.16 22.76
CA GLU A 119 49.54 20.58 23.42
C GLU A 119 50.78 20.59 22.53
N ASN A 120 50.63 20.31 21.23
CA ASN A 120 51.73 20.46 20.26
C ASN A 120 52.21 21.92 20.13
N ASP A 121 51.30 22.89 20.19
CA ASP A 121 51.65 24.32 20.15
C ASP A 121 52.49 24.73 21.39
N LYS A 122 52.22 24.12 22.56
CA LYS A 122 53.06 24.31 23.77
C LYS A 122 54.45 23.72 23.58
N ILE A 123 54.55 22.49 23.09
CA ILE A 123 55.83 21.84 22.79
C ILE A 123 56.65 22.69 21.80
N ALA A 124 56.03 23.22 20.76
CA ALA A 124 56.69 24.11 19.80
C ALA A 124 57.23 25.39 20.46
N THR A 125 56.46 25.96 21.40
CA THR A 125 56.89 27.15 22.17
C THR A 125 58.08 26.83 23.06
N GLU A 126 58.06 25.71 23.78
CA GLU A 126 59.18 25.33 24.65
C GLU A 126 60.44 24.94 23.86
N ASN A 127 60.29 24.29 22.71
CA ASN A 127 61.41 24.04 21.80
C ASN A 127 62.06 25.34 21.30
N LYS A 128 61.26 26.38 21.06
CA LYS A 128 61.78 27.71 20.73
C LYS A 128 62.54 28.33 21.91
N ASN A 129 62.02 28.22 23.13
CA ASN A 129 62.71 28.70 24.35
C ASN A 129 64.08 28.01 24.52
N ILE A 130 64.16 26.70 24.26
CA ILE A 130 65.42 25.95 24.27
C ILE A 130 66.39 26.50 23.22
N ALA A 131 65.95 26.65 21.96
CA ALA A 131 66.79 27.16 20.88
C ALA A 131 67.32 28.57 21.16
N ASP A 132 66.47 29.47 21.68
CA ASP A 132 66.84 30.84 22.04
C ASP A 132 67.87 30.85 23.20
N ALA A 133 67.69 30.00 24.22
CA ALA A 133 68.63 29.86 25.33
C ALA A 133 69.98 29.28 24.90
N GLU A 134 69.97 28.25 24.03
CA GLU A 134 71.18 27.66 23.44
C GLU A 134 71.96 28.68 22.61
N ALA A 135 71.26 29.48 21.80
CA ALA A 135 71.86 30.59 21.06
C ALA A 135 72.51 31.62 22.00
N LYS A 136 71.85 31.95 23.12
CA LYS A 136 72.40 32.88 24.12
C LYS A 136 73.64 32.33 24.82
N ILE A 137 73.68 31.05 25.17
CA ILE A 137 74.87 30.38 25.73
C ILE A 137 76.04 30.51 24.75
N LYS A 138 75.79 30.28 23.46
CA LYS A 138 76.79 30.43 22.40
C LYS A 138 77.31 31.87 22.30
N GLU A 139 76.43 32.87 22.34
CA GLU A 139 76.84 34.29 22.37
C GLU A 139 77.68 34.61 23.60
N LEU A 140 77.29 34.15 24.79
CA LEU A 140 78.00 34.39 26.04
C LEU A 140 79.44 33.86 26.00
N SER A 141 79.70 32.77 25.27
CA SER A 141 81.06 32.24 25.07
C SER A 141 81.99 33.16 24.25
N LEU A 142 81.42 34.15 23.55
CA LEU A 142 82.13 35.06 22.65
C LEU A 142 82.27 36.49 23.20
N VAL A 143 81.63 36.82 24.34
CA VAL A 143 81.61 38.18 24.90
C VAL A 143 82.94 38.50 25.62
N SER A 144 83.61 39.57 25.19
CA SER A 144 84.75 40.16 25.90
C SER A 144 84.28 41.18 26.95
N GLY A 145 84.76 41.06 28.20
CA GLY A 145 84.51 42.06 29.26
C GLY A 145 83.72 41.55 30.48
N LEU A 146 83.25 40.30 30.48
CA LEU A 146 82.70 39.63 31.66
C LEU A 146 83.81 38.90 32.43
N THR A 147 83.70 38.86 33.76
CA THR A 147 84.52 37.97 34.58
C THR A 147 84.05 36.51 34.40
N ALA A 148 84.94 35.55 34.64
CA ALA A 148 84.60 34.12 34.56
C ALA A 148 83.42 33.74 35.48
N ALA A 149 83.29 34.41 36.64
CA ALA A 149 82.19 34.18 37.57
C ALA A 149 80.84 34.70 37.04
N GLU A 150 80.83 35.88 36.40
CA GLU A 150 79.62 36.44 35.79
C GLU A 150 79.17 35.63 34.58
N GLN A 151 80.12 35.21 33.74
CA GLN A 151 79.84 34.36 32.58
C GLN A 151 79.26 33.00 33.00
N LYS A 152 79.85 32.35 34.01
CA LYS A 152 79.32 31.11 34.59
C LYS A 152 77.90 31.28 35.12
N THR A 153 77.63 32.35 35.87
CA THR A 153 76.30 32.62 36.43
C THR A 153 75.24 32.81 35.34
N GLN A 154 75.59 33.51 34.25
CA GLN A 154 74.66 33.72 33.13
C GLN A 154 74.41 32.45 32.32
N VAL A 155 75.43 31.59 32.13
CA VAL A 155 75.26 30.28 31.48
C VAL A 155 74.37 29.38 32.32
N GLU A 156 74.62 29.28 33.63
CA GLU A 156 73.78 28.49 34.55
C GLU A 156 72.31 28.95 34.54
N ALA A 157 72.05 30.25 34.33
CA ALA A 157 70.69 30.76 34.20
C ALA A 157 70.00 30.27 32.91
N GLN A 158 70.72 30.24 31.78
CA GLN A 158 70.18 29.70 30.52
C GLN A 158 70.00 28.17 30.58
N GLU A 159 70.92 27.45 31.23
CA GLU A 159 70.80 26.00 31.44
C GLU A 159 69.56 25.65 32.28
N ARG A 160 69.20 26.47 33.28
CA ARG A 160 67.93 26.30 34.03
C ARG A 160 66.69 26.50 33.15
N ILE A 161 66.72 27.46 32.22
CA ILE A 161 65.63 27.67 31.25
C ILE A 161 65.47 26.41 30.40
N ILE A 162 66.57 25.88 29.85
CA ILE A 162 66.56 24.64 29.04
C ILE A 162 66.01 23.47 29.86
N SER A 163 66.48 23.29 31.10
CA SER A 163 66.00 22.20 31.96
C SER A 163 64.50 22.31 32.24
N THR A 164 64.00 23.52 32.50
CA THR A 164 62.57 23.76 32.79
C THR A 164 61.71 23.48 31.56
N ALA A 165 62.14 23.98 30.39
CA ALA A 165 61.47 23.74 29.12
C ALA A 165 61.42 22.25 28.76
N LYS A 166 62.52 21.50 29.00
CA LYS A 166 62.55 20.04 28.80
C LYS A 166 61.54 19.30 29.68
N THR A 167 61.46 19.62 30.98
CA THR A 167 60.44 19.01 31.85
C THR A 167 59.01 19.33 31.40
N ALA A 168 58.78 20.55 30.91
CA ALA A 168 57.49 20.94 30.35
C ALA A 168 57.14 20.13 29.09
N ILE A 169 58.11 19.93 28.18
CA ILE A 169 57.94 19.08 26.98
C ILE A 169 57.63 17.64 27.37
N GLU A 170 58.39 17.03 28.28
CA GLU A 170 58.14 15.64 28.74
C GLU A 170 56.72 15.50 29.31
N THR A 171 56.26 16.51 30.06
CA THR A 171 54.89 16.55 30.59
C THR A 171 53.86 16.59 29.45
N SER A 172 54.04 17.49 28.48
CA SER A 172 53.16 17.61 27.31
C SER A 172 53.13 16.33 26.46
N GLU A 173 54.29 15.71 26.23
CA GLU A 173 54.41 14.44 25.50
C GLU A 173 53.67 13.30 26.20
N SER A 174 53.73 13.23 27.53
CA SER A 174 52.96 12.24 28.30
C SER A 174 51.45 12.42 28.17
N LEU A 175 50.97 13.66 28.00
CA LEU A 175 49.55 13.96 27.81
C LEU A 175 49.07 13.66 26.40
N LEU A 176 49.94 13.78 25.40
CA LEU A 176 49.59 13.55 23.99
C LEU A 176 49.09 12.14 23.73
N GLU A 177 49.64 11.11 24.39
CA GLU A 177 49.15 9.73 24.23
C GLU A 177 47.66 9.61 24.60
N GLY A 178 47.28 10.14 25.76
CA GLY A 178 45.88 10.15 26.21
C GLY A 178 44.96 11.01 25.34
N LEU A 179 45.45 12.14 24.82
CA LEU A 179 44.69 13.00 23.91
C LEU A 179 44.49 12.36 22.53
N ASN A 180 45.51 11.69 22.00
CA ASN A 180 45.42 10.95 20.74
C ASN A 180 44.42 9.81 20.83
N ASN A 181 44.40 9.08 21.96
CA ASN A 181 43.38 8.06 22.20
C ASN A 181 41.97 8.65 22.21
N LYS A 182 41.75 9.82 22.83
CA LYS A 182 40.45 10.52 22.78
C LYS A 182 40.04 10.92 21.36
N VAL A 183 40.98 11.29 20.49
CA VAL A 183 40.70 11.58 19.08
C VAL A 183 40.23 10.31 18.36
N THR A 184 40.93 9.19 18.56
CA THR A 184 40.56 7.89 18.00
C THR A 184 39.16 7.48 18.45
N ASP A 185 38.90 7.49 19.77
CA ASP A 185 37.59 7.14 20.34
C ASP A 185 36.46 8.03 19.80
N ALA A 186 36.71 9.34 19.65
CA ALA A 186 35.72 10.28 19.12
C ALA A 186 35.41 9.99 17.64
N LYS A 187 36.43 9.64 16.85
CA LYS A 187 36.27 9.28 15.44
C LYS A 187 35.53 7.95 15.28
N GLU A 188 35.84 6.94 16.08
CA GLU A 188 35.13 5.67 16.08
C GLU A 188 33.64 5.87 16.40
N LYS A 189 33.33 6.64 17.46
CA LYS A 189 31.94 6.98 17.82
C LYS A 189 31.21 7.76 16.72
N LEU A 190 31.91 8.64 16.00
CA LEU A 190 31.33 9.36 14.87
C LEU A 190 30.97 8.39 13.72
N GLU A 191 31.84 7.43 13.42
CA GLU A 191 31.57 6.43 12.38
C GLU A 191 30.43 5.47 12.76
N GLU A 192 30.38 5.03 14.02
CA GLU A 192 29.24 4.26 14.55
C GLU A 192 27.93 5.05 14.43
N ALA A 193 27.93 6.32 14.85
CA ALA A 193 26.77 7.19 14.75
C ALA A 193 26.33 7.39 13.29
N LYS A 194 27.27 7.59 12.36
CA LYS A 194 26.97 7.68 10.91
C LYS A 194 26.31 6.40 10.41
N ALA A 195 26.82 5.23 10.79
CA ALA A 195 26.26 3.95 10.40
C ALA A 195 24.82 3.79 10.91
N ASP A 196 24.54 4.19 12.15
CA ASP A 196 23.20 4.09 12.73
C ASP A 196 22.20 5.10 12.14
N GLN A 197 22.64 6.33 11.88
CA GLN A 197 21.81 7.30 11.15
C GLN A 197 21.52 6.83 9.72
N ALA A 198 22.50 6.23 9.03
CA ALA A 198 22.30 5.69 7.68
C ALA A 198 21.27 4.55 7.66
N LYS A 199 21.32 3.62 8.63
CA LYS A 199 20.31 2.56 8.78
C LYS A 199 18.91 3.15 9.00
N THR A 200 18.82 4.20 9.81
CA THR A 200 17.53 4.87 10.12
C THR A 200 16.93 5.50 8.86
N VAL A 201 17.73 6.25 8.09
CA VAL A 201 17.29 6.85 6.82
C VAL A 201 16.89 5.77 5.81
N GLU A 202 17.66 4.69 5.70
CA GLU A 202 17.35 3.58 4.79
C GLU A 202 16.03 2.87 5.16
N ALA A 203 15.77 2.69 6.46
CA ALA A 203 14.50 2.14 6.92
C ALA A 203 13.30 3.02 6.53
N VAL A 204 13.43 4.34 6.65
CA VAL A 204 12.40 5.31 6.20
C VAL A 204 12.21 5.23 4.68
N LYS A 205 13.31 5.25 3.90
CA LYS A 205 13.25 5.11 2.43
C LYS A 205 12.49 3.85 2.01
N LYS A 206 12.82 2.71 2.63
CA LYS A 206 12.16 1.42 2.35
C LYS A 206 10.67 1.42 2.73
N ALA A 207 10.32 2.00 3.88
CA ALA A 207 8.93 2.07 4.35
C ALA A 207 8.07 2.94 3.42
N GLU A 208 8.58 4.11 3.01
CA GLU A 208 7.88 5.02 2.12
C GLU A 208 7.79 4.47 0.68
N ALA A 209 8.87 3.84 0.18
CA ALA A 209 8.85 3.16 -1.12
C ALA A 209 7.77 2.07 -1.19
N LYS A 210 7.55 1.32 -0.10
CA LYS A 210 6.49 0.32 -0.02
C LYS A 210 5.10 0.95 -0.15
N LYS A 211 4.84 2.06 0.56
CA LYS A 211 3.56 2.78 0.48
C LYS A 211 3.30 3.30 -0.94
N VAL A 212 4.31 3.86 -1.59
CA VAL A 212 4.22 4.33 -2.98
C VAL A 212 3.94 3.17 -3.94
N ALA A 213 4.61 2.03 -3.77
CA ALA A 213 4.42 0.85 -4.60
C ALA A 213 3.00 0.27 -4.47
N GLU A 214 2.43 0.24 -3.26
CA GLU A 214 1.05 -0.19 -3.03
C GLU A 214 0.04 0.72 -3.76
N LYS A 215 0.25 2.04 -3.74
CA LYS A 215 -0.62 2.98 -4.48
C LYS A 215 -0.44 2.87 -5.99
N GLN A 216 0.79 2.67 -6.46
CA GLN A 216 1.07 2.49 -7.89
C GLN A 216 0.37 1.25 -8.43
N LYS A 217 0.43 0.13 -7.68
CA LYS A 217 -0.26 -1.11 -8.04
C LYS A 217 -1.77 -0.91 -8.25
N LEU A 218 -2.43 -0.16 -7.37
CA LEU A 218 -3.86 0.13 -7.51
C LEU A 218 -4.18 0.94 -8.78
N VAL A 219 -3.32 1.90 -9.14
CA VAL A 219 -3.47 2.67 -10.38
C VAL A 219 -3.28 1.79 -11.61
N ASP A 220 -2.28 0.90 -11.59
CA ASP A 220 -1.98 0.00 -12.70
C ASP A 220 -3.10 -1.04 -12.90
N GLU A 221 -3.61 -1.61 -11.80
CA GLU A 221 -4.77 -2.52 -11.81
C GLU A 221 -6.01 -1.83 -12.38
N ALA A 222 -6.32 -0.60 -11.93
CA ALA A 222 -7.46 0.17 -12.45
C ALA A 222 -7.33 0.48 -13.95
N LYS A 223 -6.12 0.83 -14.42
CA LYS A 223 -5.87 1.09 -15.85
C LYS A 223 -6.06 -0.16 -16.70
N ASN A 224 -5.57 -1.31 -16.21
CA ASN A 224 -5.77 -2.60 -16.87
C ASN A 224 -7.25 -2.96 -16.93
N ASP A 225 -7.98 -2.81 -15.82
CA ASP A 225 -9.42 -3.08 -15.77
C ASP A 225 -10.22 -2.22 -16.75
N ILE A 226 -9.88 -0.93 -16.85
CA ILE A 226 -10.49 -0.01 -17.83
C ILE A 226 -10.20 -0.48 -19.26
N ALA A 227 -8.98 -0.91 -19.56
CA ALA A 227 -8.61 -1.41 -20.89
C ALA A 227 -9.38 -2.70 -21.24
N GLU A 228 -9.50 -3.63 -20.30
CA GLU A 228 -10.28 -4.86 -20.48
C GLU A 228 -11.77 -4.57 -20.69
N TRP A 229 -12.34 -3.64 -19.91
CA TRP A 229 -13.74 -3.22 -20.10
C TRP A 229 -13.97 -2.53 -21.43
N LYS A 230 -13.01 -1.74 -21.93
CA LYS A 230 -13.09 -1.13 -23.26
C LYS A 230 -13.19 -2.20 -24.36
N GLU A 231 -12.37 -3.24 -24.28
CA GLU A 231 -12.43 -4.34 -25.26
C GLU A 231 -13.71 -5.18 -25.11
N ALA A 232 -14.15 -5.47 -23.88
CA ALA A 232 -15.40 -6.17 -23.64
C ALA A 232 -16.62 -5.39 -24.19
N ASN A 233 -16.68 -4.07 -23.94
CA ASN A 233 -17.74 -3.21 -24.44
C ASN A 233 -17.75 -3.12 -25.97
N LYS A 234 -16.57 -3.15 -26.60
CA LYS A 234 -16.45 -3.25 -28.05
C LYS A 234 -17.05 -4.57 -28.58
N GLN A 235 -16.72 -5.71 -27.98
CA GLN A 235 -17.30 -7.00 -28.38
C GLN A 235 -18.82 -7.06 -28.14
N LEU A 236 -19.31 -6.49 -27.04
CA LEU A 236 -20.73 -6.41 -26.76
C LEU A 236 -21.46 -5.52 -27.78
N LYS A 237 -20.84 -4.41 -28.20
CA LYS A 237 -21.36 -3.57 -29.27
C LYS A 237 -21.47 -4.34 -30.58
N ASP A 238 -20.46 -5.12 -30.95
CA ASP A 238 -20.49 -5.97 -32.14
C ASP A 238 -21.62 -7.02 -32.06
N LYS A 239 -21.85 -7.60 -30.87
CA LYS A 239 -22.99 -8.53 -30.63
C LYS A 239 -24.35 -7.85 -30.79
N VAL A 240 -24.51 -6.61 -30.32
CA VAL A 240 -25.73 -5.82 -30.52
C VAL A 240 -25.98 -5.60 -32.02
N GLU A 241 -24.96 -5.20 -32.78
CA GLU A 241 -25.11 -4.99 -34.23
C GLU A 241 -25.40 -6.30 -34.98
N ALA A 242 -24.77 -7.41 -34.59
CA ALA A 242 -25.08 -8.73 -35.15
C ALA A 242 -26.53 -9.17 -34.87
N ALA A 243 -27.03 -8.94 -33.65
CA ALA A 243 -28.40 -9.26 -33.27
C ALA A 243 -29.43 -8.40 -34.03
N LYS A 244 -29.15 -7.09 -34.18
CA LYS A 244 -29.95 -6.20 -35.04
C LYS A 244 -30.03 -6.72 -36.47
N LEU A 245 -28.89 -7.08 -37.06
CA LEU A 245 -28.82 -7.60 -38.43
C LEU A 245 -29.61 -8.90 -38.59
N ALA A 246 -29.58 -9.78 -37.60
CA ALA A 246 -30.34 -11.03 -37.62
C ALA A 246 -31.86 -10.79 -37.59
N LEU A 247 -32.33 -9.84 -36.78
CA LEU A 247 -33.75 -9.47 -36.69
C LEU A 247 -34.27 -8.78 -37.95
N ILE A 248 -33.46 -7.92 -38.58
CA ILE A 248 -33.79 -7.31 -39.88
C ILE A 248 -33.98 -8.40 -40.95
N LYS A 249 -33.09 -9.41 -40.97
CA LYS A 249 -33.19 -10.56 -41.89
C LYS A 249 -34.43 -11.43 -41.64
N ASP A 250 -34.94 -11.43 -40.41
CA ASP A 250 -36.18 -12.13 -40.01
C ASP A 250 -37.45 -11.29 -40.28
N GLY A 251 -37.31 -10.09 -40.86
CA GLY A 251 -38.43 -9.27 -41.32
C GLY A 251 -38.92 -8.19 -40.35
N LEU A 252 -38.19 -7.91 -39.26
CA LEU A 252 -38.51 -6.77 -38.39
C LEU A 252 -38.25 -5.44 -39.10
N THR A 253 -39.17 -4.49 -38.90
CA THR A 253 -38.99 -3.10 -39.37
C THR A 253 -38.06 -2.32 -38.45
N ASP A 254 -37.43 -1.27 -38.98
CA ASP A 254 -36.57 -0.37 -38.20
C ASP A 254 -37.30 0.24 -36.99
N ALA A 255 -38.59 0.54 -37.13
CA ALA A 255 -39.42 1.07 -36.05
C ALA A 255 -39.61 0.06 -34.90
N GLN A 256 -39.84 -1.21 -35.23
CA GLN A 256 -39.96 -2.28 -34.22
C GLN A 256 -38.61 -2.57 -33.55
N LEU A 257 -37.52 -2.53 -34.32
CA LEU A 257 -36.17 -2.69 -33.80
C LEU A 257 -35.80 -1.57 -32.82
N GLN A 258 -36.11 -0.32 -33.17
CA GLN A 258 -35.89 0.84 -32.30
C GLN A 258 -36.72 0.77 -31.01
N ALA A 259 -37.97 0.32 -31.09
CA ALA A 259 -38.82 0.14 -29.91
C ALA A 259 -38.24 -0.90 -28.94
N LEU A 260 -37.79 -2.05 -29.45
CA LEU A 260 -37.15 -3.11 -28.66
C LEU A 260 -35.86 -2.63 -27.99
N VAL A 261 -35.00 -1.90 -28.72
CA VAL A 261 -33.76 -1.34 -28.17
C VAL A 261 -34.08 -0.31 -27.08
N LYS A 262 -35.07 0.55 -27.30
CA LYS A 262 -35.48 1.57 -26.34
C LYS A 262 -36.01 0.95 -25.05
N GLU A 263 -36.87 -0.05 -25.14
CA GLU A 263 -37.40 -0.77 -23.98
C GLU A 263 -36.26 -1.45 -23.18
N ALA A 264 -35.32 -2.10 -23.88
CA ALA A 264 -34.15 -2.69 -23.23
C ALA A 264 -33.28 -1.64 -22.53
N GLN A 265 -33.09 -0.46 -23.12
CA GLN A 265 -32.35 0.65 -22.51
C GLN A 265 -33.07 1.24 -21.30
N GLU A 266 -34.38 1.38 -21.35
CA GLU A 266 -35.20 1.85 -20.22
C GLU A 266 -35.15 0.86 -19.05
N GLN A 267 -35.19 -0.45 -19.34
CA GLN A 267 -35.04 -1.48 -18.31
C GLN A 267 -33.64 -1.47 -17.69
N VAL A 268 -32.58 -1.26 -18.49
CA VAL A 268 -31.22 -1.07 -17.95
C VAL A 268 -31.15 0.15 -17.05
N ALA A 269 -31.69 1.29 -17.48
CA ALA A 269 -31.69 2.51 -16.69
C ALA A 269 -32.45 2.32 -15.37
N LYS A 270 -33.54 1.55 -15.38
CA LYS A 270 -34.30 1.20 -14.18
C LYS A 270 -33.51 0.27 -13.25
N ASP A 271 -32.89 -0.79 -13.78
CA ASP A 271 -32.03 -1.71 -13.02
C ASP A 271 -30.84 -0.96 -12.39
N GLN A 272 -30.29 0.03 -13.09
CA GLN A 272 -29.19 0.88 -12.62
C GLN A 272 -29.64 1.95 -11.62
N ALA A 273 -30.88 2.46 -11.73
CA ALA A 273 -31.44 3.51 -10.87
C ALA A 273 -32.04 2.98 -9.55
N MET A 274 -32.16 1.66 -9.36
CA MET A 274 -32.45 1.09 -8.05
C MET A 274 -31.29 1.42 -7.10
N ALA A 275 -31.43 2.49 -6.31
CA ALA A 275 -30.35 3.03 -5.48
C ALA A 275 -29.83 1.94 -4.52
N ALA A 276 -28.65 1.43 -4.84
CA ALA A 276 -27.96 0.39 -4.10
C ALA A 276 -27.30 0.99 -2.85
N THR A 277 -27.85 0.71 -1.67
CA THR A 277 -27.23 1.12 -0.38
C THR A 277 -26.26 0.01 0.07
N PRO A 278 -24.98 0.31 0.34
CA PRO A 278 -24.04 -0.70 0.82
C PRO A 278 -24.51 -1.37 2.11
N VAL A 279 -24.40 -2.69 2.19
CA VAL A 279 -24.55 -3.47 3.43
C VAL A 279 -23.15 -3.86 3.88
N TYR A 280 -22.71 -3.27 4.99
CA TYR A 280 -21.40 -3.53 5.57
C TYR A 280 -21.41 -4.79 6.43
N ARG A 281 -20.31 -5.55 6.42
CA ARG A 281 -20.06 -6.70 7.32
C ARG A 281 -19.00 -6.36 8.34
N LEU A 282 -19.26 -6.69 9.60
CA LEU A 282 -18.29 -6.62 10.69
C LEU A 282 -18.16 -7.96 11.39
N TYR A 283 -16.96 -8.26 11.88
CA TYR A 283 -16.67 -9.45 12.66
C TYR A 283 -16.20 -9.11 14.07
N ASN A 284 -16.79 -9.76 15.08
CA ASN A 284 -16.29 -9.71 16.46
C ASN A 284 -15.55 -11.00 16.79
N ALA A 285 -14.23 -10.92 17.02
CA ALA A 285 -13.41 -12.10 17.30
C ALA A 285 -13.70 -12.76 18.65
N GLY A 286 -14.00 -11.97 19.69
CA GLY A 286 -14.29 -12.48 21.03
C GLY A 286 -15.60 -13.26 21.08
N LEU A 287 -16.64 -12.73 20.43
CA LEU A 287 -17.95 -13.37 20.33
C LEU A 287 -18.03 -14.35 19.18
N LYS A 288 -17.11 -14.32 18.21
CA LYS A 288 -17.13 -15.08 16.94
C LYS A 288 -18.43 -14.89 16.17
N VAL A 289 -18.91 -13.66 16.03
CA VAL A 289 -20.17 -13.33 15.33
C VAL A 289 -19.93 -12.30 14.22
N HIS A 290 -20.78 -12.34 13.20
CA HIS A 290 -20.85 -11.30 12.18
C HIS A 290 -22.08 -10.42 12.39
N LEU A 291 -21.98 -9.16 11.98
CA LEU A 291 -23.07 -8.20 11.89
C LEU A 291 -23.13 -7.65 10.46
N TYR A 292 -24.35 -7.47 9.95
CA TYR A 292 -24.63 -6.86 8.65
C TYR A 292 -25.51 -5.62 8.85
N THR A 293 -25.08 -4.48 8.31
CA THR A 293 -25.79 -3.21 8.50
C THR A 293 -25.66 -2.26 7.32
N THR A 294 -26.72 -1.52 7.03
CA THR A 294 -26.70 -0.37 6.11
C THR A 294 -26.33 0.93 6.82
N ASP A 295 -26.30 0.93 8.16
CA ASP A 295 -26.00 2.10 8.97
C ASP A 295 -24.48 2.32 9.08
N ALA A 296 -23.99 3.35 8.37
CA ALA A 296 -22.59 3.76 8.40
C ALA A 296 -22.12 4.19 9.81
N ASN A 297 -23.00 4.72 10.65
CA ASN A 297 -22.69 5.07 12.02
C ASN A 297 -22.53 3.83 12.90
N GLU A 298 -23.41 2.82 12.77
CA GLU A 298 -23.25 1.52 13.44
C GLU A 298 -21.91 0.87 13.03
N TYR A 299 -21.59 0.88 11.73
CA TYR A 299 -20.31 0.37 11.22
C TYR A 299 -19.10 1.09 11.83
N ALA A 300 -19.11 2.42 11.86
CA ALA A 300 -18.00 3.23 12.38
C ALA A 300 -17.82 3.08 13.90
N VAL A 301 -18.92 3.16 14.67
CA VAL A 301 -18.89 3.07 16.14
C VAL A 301 -18.41 1.70 16.61
N LEU A 302 -18.85 0.62 15.96
CA LEU A 302 -18.40 -0.73 16.31
C LEU A 302 -16.94 -0.96 15.94
N GLY A 303 -16.48 -0.43 14.80
CA GLY A 303 -15.07 -0.44 14.42
C GLY A 303 -14.18 0.22 15.48
N ALA A 304 -14.56 1.41 15.95
CA ALA A 304 -13.86 2.10 17.05
C ALA A 304 -13.89 1.32 18.38
N ARG A 305 -14.82 0.38 18.54
CA ARG A 305 -14.97 -0.50 19.72
C ARG A 305 -14.34 -1.88 19.51
N GLY A 306 -13.46 -2.04 18.52
CA GLY A 306 -12.67 -3.25 18.31
C GLY A 306 -13.37 -4.35 17.50
N TRP A 307 -14.45 -4.04 16.78
CA TRP A 307 -14.96 -4.93 15.75
C TRP A 307 -14.09 -4.82 14.49
N ASN A 308 -13.82 -5.95 13.85
CA ASN A 308 -13.14 -5.98 12.56
C ASN A 308 -14.12 -5.55 11.48
N GLN A 309 -13.81 -4.42 10.84
CA GLN A 309 -14.55 -3.85 9.71
C GLN A 309 -14.14 -4.58 8.42
N GLU A 310 -14.98 -5.48 7.93
CA GLU A 310 -14.68 -6.32 6.76
C GLU A 310 -15.13 -5.70 5.43
N GLY A 311 -15.70 -4.49 5.45
CA GLY A 311 -16.12 -3.76 4.27
C GLY A 311 -17.54 -4.07 3.82
N VAL A 312 -17.81 -3.80 2.54
CA VAL A 312 -19.13 -4.01 1.91
C VAL A 312 -19.28 -5.50 1.55
N ALA A 313 -20.32 -6.13 2.07
CA ALA A 313 -20.62 -7.54 1.84
C ALA A 313 -21.47 -7.76 0.58
N PHE A 314 -22.44 -6.86 0.41
CA PHE A 314 -23.42 -6.83 -0.68
C PHE A 314 -24.19 -5.49 -0.63
N ASN A 315 -25.10 -5.27 -1.57
CA ASN A 315 -25.90 -4.05 -1.66
C ASN A 315 -27.39 -4.32 -1.40
N SER A 316 -28.03 -3.39 -0.68
CA SER A 316 -29.48 -3.29 -0.51
C SER A 316 -30.09 -2.50 -1.64
N ALA A 317 -31.26 -2.88 -2.11
CA ALA A 317 -32.05 -2.03 -3.01
C ALA A 317 -32.83 -0.94 -2.24
N SER A 318 -33.26 0.11 -2.95
CA SER A 318 -34.22 1.09 -2.46
C SER A 318 -35.64 0.50 -2.34
N GLU A 319 -35.98 -0.45 -3.22
CA GLU A 319 -37.26 -1.17 -3.25
C GLU A 319 -37.02 -2.67 -3.48
N GLY A 320 -37.95 -3.52 -3.03
CA GLY A 320 -37.82 -4.97 -3.15
C GLY A 320 -38.26 -5.72 -1.89
N THR A 321 -37.93 -7.01 -1.82
CA THR A 321 -38.33 -7.87 -0.70
C THR A 321 -37.60 -7.44 0.57
N PRO A 322 -38.30 -7.15 1.68
CA PRO A 322 -37.66 -6.78 2.93
C PRO A 322 -36.85 -7.96 3.51
N VAL A 323 -35.65 -7.66 4.00
CA VAL A 323 -34.86 -8.57 4.83
C VAL A 323 -34.93 -8.07 6.26
N TYR A 324 -35.55 -8.85 7.12
CA TYR A 324 -35.76 -8.55 8.53
C TYR A 324 -34.56 -8.96 9.37
N ARG A 325 -34.21 -8.14 10.37
CA ARG A 325 -33.17 -8.42 11.36
C ARG A 325 -33.82 -8.76 12.71
N LEU A 326 -33.36 -9.84 13.33
CA LEU A 326 -33.71 -10.20 14.70
C LEU A 326 -32.46 -10.34 15.56
N TYR A 327 -32.57 -10.00 16.83
CA TYR A 327 -31.51 -10.17 17.82
C TYR A 327 -31.90 -11.13 18.94
N ASN A 328 -31.01 -12.08 19.26
CA ASN A 328 -31.15 -12.95 20.42
C ASN A 328 -30.19 -12.50 21.53
N SER A 329 -30.74 -11.95 22.62
CA SER A 329 -29.96 -11.41 23.72
C SER A 329 -29.25 -12.46 24.57
N ALA A 330 -29.73 -13.71 24.61
CA ALA A 330 -29.08 -14.79 25.35
C ALA A 330 -27.86 -15.34 24.60
N LEU A 331 -27.98 -15.49 23.27
CA LEU A 331 -26.92 -16.01 22.41
C LEU A 331 -25.98 -14.92 21.88
N LYS A 332 -26.37 -13.64 21.97
CA LYS A 332 -25.67 -12.48 21.40
C LYS A 332 -25.47 -12.60 19.89
N VAL A 333 -26.50 -13.08 19.17
CA VAL A 333 -26.46 -13.28 17.70
C VAL A 333 -27.59 -12.54 17.00
N HIS A 334 -27.35 -12.17 15.75
CA HIS A 334 -28.37 -11.65 14.85
C HIS A 334 -28.77 -12.71 13.83
N LEU A 335 -30.02 -12.63 13.35
CA LEU A 335 -30.56 -13.40 12.24
C LEU A 335 -31.14 -12.47 11.18
N TYR A 336 -30.95 -12.81 9.91
CA TYR A 336 -31.47 -12.08 8.76
C TYR A 336 -32.35 -13.00 7.92
N THR A 337 -33.58 -12.58 7.63
CA THR A 337 -34.54 -13.41 6.90
C THR A 337 -35.49 -12.60 6.03
N THR A 338 -35.83 -13.12 4.86
CA THR A 338 -36.93 -12.63 4.00
C THR A 338 -38.27 -13.27 4.38
N ASP A 339 -38.26 -14.31 5.22
CA ASP A 339 -39.46 -15.01 5.65
C ASP A 339 -40.14 -14.24 6.81
N ALA A 340 -41.24 -13.59 6.48
CA ALA A 340 -42.06 -12.88 7.46
C ALA A 340 -42.63 -13.80 8.55
N ASN A 341 -42.83 -15.09 8.26
CA ASN A 341 -43.28 -16.08 9.25
C ASN A 341 -42.14 -16.46 10.22
N GLU A 342 -40.92 -16.69 9.73
CA GLU A 342 -39.74 -16.89 10.58
C GLU A 342 -39.54 -15.68 11.53
N TYR A 343 -39.64 -14.47 10.98
CA TYR A 343 -39.57 -13.24 11.76
C TYR A 343 -40.65 -13.15 12.85
N ALA A 344 -41.91 -13.46 12.52
CA ALA A 344 -43.02 -13.40 13.46
C ALA A 344 -42.92 -14.46 14.57
N VAL A 345 -42.63 -15.71 14.21
CA VAL A 345 -42.56 -16.84 15.15
C VAL A 345 -41.38 -16.68 16.12
N LEU A 346 -40.22 -16.23 15.65
CA LEU A 346 -39.07 -16.00 16.53
C LEU A 346 -39.30 -14.84 17.49
N GLY A 347 -40.00 -13.79 17.06
CA GLY A 347 -40.44 -12.69 17.95
C GLY A 347 -41.26 -13.20 19.14
N GLN A 348 -42.23 -14.08 18.88
CA GLN A 348 -43.02 -14.72 19.95
C GLN A 348 -42.20 -15.65 20.86
N ARG A 349 -41.02 -16.08 20.42
CA ARG A 349 -40.09 -16.97 21.14
C ARG A 349 -38.93 -16.20 21.79
N GLY A 350 -39.10 -14.91 22.03
CA GLY A 350 -38.16 -14.10 22.81
C GLY A 350 -36.99 -13.53 22.01
N TRP A 351 -37.03 -13.56 20.68
CA TRP A 351 -36.11 -12.77 19.86
C TRP A 351 -36.61 -11.33 19.77
N THR A 352 -35.70 -10.37 19.85
CA THR A 352 -36.00 -8.96 19.61
C THR A 352 -36.14 -8.75 18.10
N GLN A 353 -37.31 -8.29 17.68
CA GLN A 353 -37.63 -7.90 16.31
C GLN A 353 -37.12 -6.48 16.05
N GLU A 354 -36.06 -6.33 15.25
CA GLU A 354 -35.42 -5.04 14.99
C GLU A 354 -35.91 -4.35 13.70
N GLY A 355 -36.81 -5.00 12.96
CA GLY A 355 -37.40 -4.47 11.74
C GLY A 355 -36.64 -4.83 10.48
N VAL A 356 -36.87 -4.06 9.42
CA VAL A 356 -36.24 -4.24 8.11
C VAL A 356 -34.83 -3.64 8.16
N ALA A 357 -33.80 -4.46 7.96
CA ALA A 357 -32.42 -3.99 7.92
C ALA A 357 -31.98 -3.54 6.52
N PHE A 358 -32.49 -4.20 5.48
CA PHE A 358 -32.23 -3.90 4.07
C PHE A 358 -33.27 -4.57 3.18
N ARG A 359 -33.22 -4.31 1.86
CA ARG A 359 -34.10 -4.93 0.86
C ARG A 359 -33.31 -5.68 -0.20
N SER A 360 -33.82 -6.83 -0.59
CA SER A 360 -33.27 -7.67 -1.65
C SER A 360 -34.02 -7.49 -2.96
N VAL A 361 -33.36 -7.83 -4.07
CA VAL A 361 -33.94 -7.83 -5.42
C VAL A 361 -34.40 -9.24 -5.81
N LYS A 362 -35.23 -9.34 -6.86
CA LYS A 362 -35.64 -10.63 -7.42
C LYS A 362 -34.47 -11.31 -8.16
N GLU A 363 -33.76 -10.55 -8.99
CA GLU A 363 -32.63 -10.99 -9.80
C GLU A 363 -31.41 -10.14 -9.42
N GLY A 364 -30.32 -10.79 -9.00
CA GLY A 364 -29.11 -10.14 -8.49
C GLY A 364 -28.14 -11.15 -7.90
N LYS A 365 -27.00 -10.69 -7.37
CA LYS A 365 -25.95 -11.59 -6.84
C LYS A 365 -26.48 -12.39 -5.64
N PRO A 366 -26.40 -13.73 -5.63
CA PRO A 366 -26.93 -14.55 -4.54
C PRO A 366 -26.16 -14.31 -3.24
N VAL A 367 -26.91 -14.17 -2.14
CA VAL A 367 -26.40 -14.17 -0.77
C VAL A 367 -26.74 -15.53 -0.15
N TYR A 368 -25.71 -16.33 0.08
CA TYR A 368 -25.84 -17.65 0.68
C TYR A 368 -25.90 -17.57 2.20
N ARG A 369 -26.75 -18.39 2.82
CA ARG A 369 -26.86 -18.57 4.27
C ARG A 369 -26.23 -19.89 4.69
N LEU A 370 -25.40 -19.84 5.73
CA LEU A 370 -24.86 -21.04 6.39
C LEU A 370 -25.19 -21.03 7.87
N TYR A 371 -25.36 -22.21 8.46
CA TYR A 371 -25.57 -22.38 9.90
C TYR A 371 -24.52 -23.30 10.52
N ASN A 372 -23.92 -22.89 11.63
CA ASN A 372 -23.05 -23.75 12.44
C ASN A 372 -23.78 -24.21 13.70
N LYS A 373 -24.06 -25.51 13.80
CA LYS A 373 -24.77 -26.10 14.96
C LYS A 373 -23.98 -26.01 16.26
N GLY A 374 -22.65 -26.17 16.21
CA GLY A 374 -21.79 -26.09 17.38
C GLY A 374 -21.68 -24.68 17.94
N LEU A 375 -21.59 -23.68 17.06
CA LEU A 375 -21.50 -22.26 17.43
C LEU A 375 -22.87 -21.59 17.61
N LYS A 376 -23.95 -22.22 17.13
CA LYS A 376 -25.33 -21.70 17.07
C LYS A 376 -25.42 -20.36 16.34
N LYS A 377 -24.79 -20.25 15.17
CA LYS A 377 -24.65 -18.98 14.42
C LYS A 377 -24.90 -19.14 12.94
N HIS A 378 -25.40 -18.07 12.34
CA HIS A 378 -25.53 -17.94 10.89
C HIS A 378 -24.40 -17.09 10.31
N LEU A 379 -24.10 -17.34 9.04
CA LEU A 379 -23.22 -16.52 8.20
C LEU A 379 -23.92 -16.24 6.87
N TYR A 380 -23.73 -15.03 6.35
CA TYR A 380 -24.25 -14.60 5.06
C TYR A 380 -23.11 -14.15 4.15
N THR A 381 -23.03 -14.70 2.93
CA THR A 381 -21.93 -14.39 2.03
C THR A 381 -22.35 -14.40 0.57
N THR A 382 -21.75 -13.50 -0.22
CA THR A 382 -21.84 -13.57 -1.68
C THR A 382 -20.66 -14.31 -2.31
N ASP A 383 -19.71 -14.79 -1.50
CA ASP A 383 -18.56 -15.58 -1.96
C ASP A 383 -18.91 -17.07 -1.98
N ALA A 384 -19.02 -17.62 -3.19
CA ALA A 384 -19.27 -19.04 -3.40
C ALA A 384 -18.15 -19.94 -2.86
N ASN A 385 -16.91 -19.45 -2.81
CA ASN A 385 -15.79 -20.20 -2.25
C ASN A 385 -15.87 -20.24 -0.71
N GLU A 386 -16.18 -19.12 -0.04
CA GLU A 386 -16.46 -19.10 1.40
C GLU A 386 -17.60 -20.08 1.74
N TYR A 387 -18.69 -20.04 0.96
CA TYR A 387 -19.81 -20.96 1.12
C TYR A 387 -19.41 -22.44 0.98
N ALA A 388 -18.63 -22.79 -0.06
CA ALA A 388 -18.21 -24.17 -0.31
C ALA A 388 -17.23 -24.70 0.74
N VAL A 389 -16.22 -23.91 1.09
CA VAL A 389 -15.18 -24.31 2.06
C VAL A 389 -15.75 -24.49 3.45
N LEU A 390 -16.66 -23.60 3.88
CA LEU A 390 -17.30 -23.73 5.19
C LEU A 390 -18.22 -24.94 5.28
N GLY A 391 -18.90 -25.30 4.18
CA GLY A 391 -19.67 -26.53 4.07
C GLY A 391 -18.86 -27.78 4.42
N GLN A 392 -17.59 -27.83 4.00
CA GLN A 392 -16.66 -28.92 4.32
C GLN A 392 -16.12 -28.86 5.76
N ARG A 393 -16.31 -27.73 6.45
CA ARG A 393 -15.77 -27.45 7.80
C ARG A 393 -16.87 -27.40 8.87
N GLY A 394 -17.92 -28.18 8.68
CA GLY A 394 -18.98 -28.38 9.67
C GLY A 394 -20.03 -27.26 9.74
N TRP A 395 -20.10 -26.40 8.71
CA TRP A 395 -21.25 -25.52 8.51
C TRP A 395 -22.29 -26.22 7.64
N THR A 396 -23.55 -26.14 8.04
CA THR A 396 -24.68 -26.54 7.20
C THR A 396 -24.94 -25.46 6.17
N GLN A 397 -24.92 -25.84 4.91
CA GLN A 397 -25.25 -25.00 3.76
C GLN A 397 -26.77 -24.93 3.60
N GLU A 398 -27.37 -23.75 3.83
CA GLU A 398 -28.83 -23.56 3.80
C GLU A 398 -29.35 -22.98 2.46
N GLY A 399 -28.45 -22.74 1.51
CA GLY A 399 -28.79 -22.23 0.19
C GLY A 399 -28.81 -20.71 0.09
N VAL A 400 -29.46 -20.21 -0.96
CA VAL A 400 -29.63 -18.77 -1.22
C VAL A 400 -30.74 -18.25 -0.29
N ALA A 401 -30.41 -17.27 0.55
CA ALA A 401 -31.40 -16.62 1.41
C ALA A 401 -32.10 -15.45 0.70
N PHE A 402 -31.36 -14.69 -0.11
CA PHE A 402 -31.86 -13.55 -0.89
C PHE A 402 -30.81 -13.09 -1.91
N ASN A 403 -31.17 -12.16 -2.81
CA ASN A 403 -30.27 -11.60 -3.82
C ASN A 403 -29.92 -10.13 -3.50
N SER A 404 -28.64 -9.81 -3.60
CA SER A 404 -28.08 -8.46 -3.51
C SER A 404 -28.51 -7.61 -4.70
N ALA A 405 -28.75 -6.31 -4.48
CA ALA A 405 -28.78 -5.34 -5.56
C ALA A 405 -27.42 -5.29 -6.28
N ASN A 406 -27.43 -4.90 -7.56
CA ASN A 406 -26.23 -4.86 -8.41
C ASN A 406 -25.20 -3.82 -7.96
#